data_AF-A0A6J7LP27-F1
#
_entry.id   AF-A0A6J7LP27-F1
#
_cell.length_a   1.000
_cell.length_b   1.000
_cell.length_c   1.000
_cell.angle_alpha   90.00
_cell.angle_beta   90.00
_cell.angle_gamma   90.00
#
_symmetry.space_group_name_H-M   'P 1'
#
loop_
_entity.id
_entity.type
_entity.pdbx_description
1 polymer ?
#
loop_
_entity_poly.entity_id
_entity_poly.type
_entity_poly.pdbx_seq_one_letter_code
_entity_poly.pdbx_strand_id
1 'polypeptide(L)'
;MPLDSLENADAWRQQRLLRGQRGRAAGVAQTSPVVIDPSTVNPDDDFEQTVVRHRELKETARQTYIEAGRTQSAGDAAKYYSTYQNILKTLVVIEREALARRIDSKDLIKTSSALDRFNRVLGEIKADLTGLPVQIASQLNPNNPGLALKMLDKHLNALMTKWAQGTGKTVEEMIKPIRTSAPSIDAMGGEDAHEPEDDAE
;
A
#
# COMPACT_ATOMS: atom_id res chain seq x y z
N MET A 1 -42.92 20.30 11.73
CA MET A 1 -43.93 20.29 10.64
C MET A 1 -45.24 20.72 11.27
N PRO A 2 -45.93 21.75 10.74
CA PRO A 2 -47.20 22.20 11.29
C PRO A 2 -48.25 21.09 11.22
N LEU A 3 -49.06 20.93 12.26
CA LEU A 3 -50.11 19.91 12.36
C LEU A 3 -51.53 20.50 12.30
N ASP A 4 -51.64 21.83 12.22
CA ASP A 4 -52.89 22.54 12.48
C ASP A 4 -53.76 22.72 11.23
N SER A 5 -53.19 22.65 10.03
CA SER A 5 -53.93 22.65 8.76
C SER A 5 -53.08 22.13 7.59
N LEU A 6 -53.74 21.58 6.55
CA LEU A 6 -53.08 21.11 5.33
C LEU A 6 -52.39 22.26 4.57
N GLU A 7 -52.99 23.44 4.54
CA GLU A 7 -52.45 24.62 3.87
C GLU A 7 -51.14 25.12 4.55
N ASN A 8 -51.07 25.04 5.88
CA ASN A 8 -49.85 25.35 6.63
C ASN A 8 -48.76 24.28 6.43
N ALA A 9 -49.14 23.02 6.29
CA ALA A 9 -48.21 21.93 5.98
C ALA A 9 -47.61 22.08 4.57
N ASP A 10 -48.43 22.47 3.59
CA ASP A 10 -47.98 22.74 2.22
C ASP A 10 -47.09 23.97 2.13
N ALA A 11 -47.45 25.06 2.83
CA ALA A 11 -46.60 26.25 2.91
C ALA A 11 -45.24 25.93 3.57
N TRP A 12 -45.22 25.14 4.66
CA TRP A 12 -43.99 24.69 5.31
C TRP A 12 -43.13 23.81 4.39
N ARG A 13 -43.75 22.92 3.61
CA ARG A 13 -43.06 22.05 2.65
C ARG A 13 -42.46 22.85 1.50
N GLN A 14 -43.20 23.80 0.94
CA GLN A 14 -42.74 24.70 -0.12
C GLN A 14 -41.61 25.61 0.36
N GLN A 15 -41.70 26.15 1.57
CA GLN A 15 -40.65 26.98 2.15
C GLN A 15 -39.35 26.20 2.39
N ARG A 16 -39.48 24.91 2.75
CA ARG A 16 -38.33 24.00 2.93
C ARG A 16 -37.69 23.59 1.61
N LEU A 17 -38.50 23.36 0.57
CA LEU A 17 -38.04 23.17 -0.81
C LEU A 17 -37.29 24.39 -1.32
N LEU A 18 -37.82 25.60 -1.15
CA LEU A 18 -37.16 26.85 -1.55
C LEU A 18 -35.86 27.11 -0.78
N ARG A 19 -35.78 26.72 0.50
CA ARG A 19 -34.54 26.81 1.29
C ARG A 19 -33.48 25.79 0.82
N GLY A 20 -33.90 24.57 0.50
CA GLY A 20 -33.02 23.56 -0.12
C GLY A 20 -32.59 23.95 -1.54
N GLN A 21 -33.45 24.66 -2.27
CA GLN A 21 -33.16 25.17 -3.61
C GLN A 21 -32.22 26.36 -3.56
N ARG A 22 -32.31 27.28 -2.59
CA ARG A 22 -31.32 28.38 -2.44
C ARG A 22 -29.91 27.89 -2.10
N GLY A 23 -29.76 26.75 -1.42
CA GLY A 23 -28.47 26.09 -1.21
C GLY A 23 -27.92 25.38 -2.47
N ARG A 24 -28.78 25.07 -3.45
CA ARG A 24 -28.42 24.41 -4.72
C ARG A 24 -28.41 25.34 -5.94
N ALA A 25 -29.07 26.49 -5.86
CA ALA A 25 -29.29 27.42 -6.98
C ALA A 25 -28.27 28.56 -7.03
N ALA A 26 -27.44 28.74 -5.99
CA ALA A 26 -26.29 29.63 -6.04
C ALA A 26 -25.05 28.85 -6.56
N GLY A 27 -25.03 28.57 -7.88
CA GLY A 27 -23.79 28.33 -8.61
C GLY A 27 -23.22 26.92 -8.72
N VAL A 28 -23.88 25.87 -8.22
CA VAL A 28 -23.41 24.48 -8.46
C VAL A 28 -24.05 23.97 -9.75
N ALA A 29 -23.32 24.06 -10.85
CA ALA A 29 -23.69 23.45 -12.13
C ALA A 29 -24.06 21.97 -11.87
N GLN A 30 -25.26 21.56 -12.30
CA GLN A 30 -25.65 20.16 -12.31
C GLN A 30 -24.71 19.44 -13.28
N THR A 31 -23.69 18.79 -12.75
CA THR A 31 -22.83 17.92 -13.54
C THR A 31 -23.65 16.70 -13.93
N SER A 32 -23.87 16.51 -15.23
CA SER A 32 -24.43 15.27 -15.76
C SER A 32 -23.64 14.09 -15.19
N PRO A 33 -24.31 13.00 -14.77
CA PRO A 33 -23.60 11.84 -14.25
C PRO A 33 -22.65 11.31 -15.31
N VAL A 34 -21.36 11.24 -14.97
CA VAL A 34 -20.34 10.62 -15.83
C VAL A 34 -20.72 9.15 -15.97
N VAL A 35 -21.13 8.75 -17.18
CA VAL A 35 -21.37 7.34 -17.50
C VAL A 35 -20.01 6.71 -17.77
N ILE A 36 -19.53 5.91 -16.83
CA ILE A 36 -18.26 5.19 -16.95
C ILE A 36 -18.56 3.84 -17.63
N ASP A 37 -17.89 3.58 -18.76
CA ASP A 37 -17.96 2.29 -19.44
C ASP A 37 -17.09 1.26 -18.68
N PRO A 38 -17.67 0.20 -18.09
CA PRO A 38 -16.94 -0.77 -17.28
C PRO A 38 -15.87 -1.55 -18.06
N SER A 39 -15.93 -1.57 -19.40
CA SER A 39 -14.94 -2.26 -20.24
C SER A 39 -13.62 -1.51 -20.43
N THR A 40 -13.59 -0.22 -20.05
CA THR A 40 -12.41 0.65 -20.16
C THR A 40 -11.68 0.85 -18.84
N VAL A 41 -12.21 0.28 -17.75
CA VAL A 41 -11.64 0.38 -16.41
C VAL A 41 -10.64 -0.76 -16.20
N ASN A 42 -9.35 -0.45 -16.28
CA ASN A 42 -8.31 -1.32 -15.71
C ASN A 42 -8.21 -1.04 -14.20
N PRO A 43 -8.60 -1.96 -13.31
CA PRO A 43 -8.68 -1.71 -11.87
C PRO A 43 -7.33 -1.34 -11.24
N ASP A 44 -6.22 -1.82 -11.81
CA ASP A 44 -4.88 -1.65 -11.24
C ASP A 44 -4.20 -0.34 -11.67
N ASP A 45 -4.28 0.03 -12.96
CA ASP A 45 -3.79 1.33 -13.44
C ASP A 45 -4.58 2.49 -12.81
N ASP A 46 -5.87 2.28 -12.58
CA ASP A 46 -6.74 3.27 -11.94
C ASP A 46 -6.44 3.37 -10.43
N PHE A 47 -5.96 2.31 -9.79
CA PHE A 47 -5.67 2.33 -8.36
C PHE A 47 -4.42 3.16 -8.02
N GLU A 48 -3.31 2.99 -8.75
CA GLU A 48 -2.11 3.82 -8.55
C GLU A 48 -2.39 5.30 -8.89
N GLN A 49 -3.20 5.55 -9.93
CA GLN A 49 -3.68 6.91 -10.23
C GLN A 49 -4.55 7.46 -9.10
N THR A 50 -5.40 6.64 -8.48
CA THR A 50 -6.23 7.01 -7.34
C THR A 50 -5.38 7.40 -6.13
N VAL A 51 -4.31 6.66 -5.84
CA VAL A 51 -3.34 7.00 -4.78
C VAL A 51 -2.74 8.39 -5.04
N VAL A 52 -2.27 8.65 -6.27
CA VAL A 52 -1.68 9.95 -6.64
C VAL A 52 -2.69 11.09 -6.49
N ARG A 53 -3.91 10.91 -7.02
CA ARG A 53 -4.99 11.91 -6.88
C ARG A 53 -5.33 12.18 -5.42
N HIS A 54 -5.32 11.16 -4.55
CA HIS A 54 -5.54 11.35 -3.12
C HIS A 54 -4.40 12.10 -2.42
N ARG A 55 -3.14 11.95 -2.87
CA ARG A 55 -2.01 12.74 -2.36
C ARG A 55 -2.17 14.22 -2.72
N GLU A 56 -2.55 14.50 -3.96
CA GLU A 56 -2.85 15.85 -4.44
C GLU A 56 -4.02 16.47 -3.66
N LEU A 57 -5.11 15.71 -3.49
CA LEU A 57 -6.28 16.13 -2.74
C LEU A 57 -5.97 16.43 -1.26
N LYS A 58 -5.10 15.63 -0.64
CA LYS A 58 -4.62 15.89 0.73
C LYS A 58 -3.87 17.22 0.79
N GLU A 59 -3.01 17.51 -0.19
CA GLU A 59 -2.21 18.73 -0.21
C GLU A 59 -3.07 19.97 -0.45
N THR A 60 -4.04 19.91 -1.36
CA THR A 60 -5.00 21.02 -1.58
C THR A 60 -5.87 21.26 -0.33
N ALA A 61 -6.34 20.20 0.33
CA ALA A 61 -7.08 20.30 1.59
C ALA A 61 -6.24 20.91 2.72
N ARG A 62 -4.94 20.60 2.77
CA ARG A 62 -4.00 21.21 3.74
C ARG A 62 -3.82 22.70 3.49
N GLN A 63 -3.65 23.10 2.23
CA GLN A 63 -3.46 24.50 1.85
C GLN A 63 -4.69 25.34 2.16
N THR A 64 -5.87 24.86 1.78
CA THR A 64 -7.15 25.52 2.08
C THR A 64 -7.39 25.69 3.58
N TYR A 65 -7.03 24.70 4.40
CA TYR A 65 -7.07 24.83 5.85
C TYR A 65 -6.13 25.92 6.38
N ILE A 66 -4.89 25.99 5.89
CA ILE A 66 -3.90 27.00 6.28
C ILE A 66 -4.36 28.41 5.87
N GLU A 67 -4.90 28.54 4.66
CA GLU A 67 -5.43 29.81 4.14
C GLU A 67 -6.61 30.30 4.96
N ALA A 68 -7.55 29.42 5.32
CA ALA A 68 -8.68 29.74 6.18
C ALA A 68 -8.25 30.19 7.58
N GLY A 69 -7.16 29.62 8.11
CA GLY A 69 -6.56 30.06 9.37
C GLY A 69 -5.89 31.44 9.28
N ARG A 70 -5.35 31.82 8.12
CA ARG A 70 -4.69 33.12 7.90
C ARG A 70 -5.67 34.27 7.68
N THR A 71 -6.81 34.01 7.04
CA THR A 71 -7.81 35.03 6.68
C THR A 71 -8.80 35.36 7.80
N GLN A 72 -8.56 34.90 9.04
CA GLN A 72 -9.40 35.14 10.23
C GLN A 72 -10.88 34.72 10.08
N SER A 73 -11.20 33.80 9.16
CA SER A 73 -12.50 33.11 9.12
C SER A 73 -12.50 31.91 10.06
N ALA A 74 -12.45 32.17 11.37
CA ALA A 74 -12.32 31.15 12.42
C ALA A 74 -13.43 30.09 12.40
N GLY A 75 -14.63 30.44 11.91
CA GLY A 75 -15.76 29.51 11.78
C GLY A 75 -15.55 28.44 10.69
N ASP A 76 -14.85 28.76 9.60
CA ASP A 76 -14.64 27.83 8.49
C ASP A 76 -13.40 26.94 8.69
N ALA A 77 -12.44 27.37 9.52
CA ALA A 77 -11.21 26.62 9.81
C ALA A 77 -11.49 25.22 10.37
N ALA A 78 -12.46 25.06 11.28
CA ALA A 78 -12.83 23.77 11.85
C ALA A 78 -13.41 22.80 10.79
N LYS A 79 -14.17 23.33 9.83
CA LYS A 79 -14.72 22.57 8.72
C LYS A 79 -13.61 22.10 7.76
N TYR A 80 -12.68 22.98 7.41
CA TYR A 80 -11.55 22.60 6.55
C TYR A 80 -10.60 21.62 7.25
N TYR A 81 -10.41 21.74 8.56
CA TYR A 81 -9.64 20.78 9.34
C TYR A 81 -10.27 19.38 9.32
N SER A 82 -11.58 19.27 9.60
CA SER A 82 -12.27 17.98 9.56
C SER A 82 -12.23 17.34 8.16
N THR A 83 -12.34 18.16 7.11
CA THR A 83 -12.21 17.71 5.72
C THR A 83 -10.81 17.18 5.44
N TYR A 84 -9.76 17.91 5.83
CA TYR A 84 -8.37 17.48 5.72
C TYR A 84 -8.10 16.18 6.47
N GLN A 85 -8.58 16.06 7.72
CA GLN A 85 -8.42 14.85 8.53
C GLN A 85 -9.10 13.63 7.89
N ASN A 86 -10.30 13.80 7.35
CA ASN A 86 -10.99 12.71 6.67
C ASN A 86 -10.24 12.26 5.42
N ILE A 87 -9.75 13.21 4.59
CA ILE A 87 -8.95 12.88 3.41
C ILE A 87 -7.65 12.16 3.81
N LEU A 88 -7.00 12.61 4.88
CA LEU A 88 -5.76 12.01 5.39
C LEU A 88 -6.00 10.57 5.88
N LYS A 89 -7.07 10.33 6.64
CA LYS A 89 -7.46 8.98 7.09
C LYS A 89 -7.68 8.05 5.90
N THR A 90 -8.43 8.51 4.89
CA THR A 90 -8.67 7.74 3.67
C THR A 90 -7.38 7.47 2.89
N LEU A 91 -6.50 8.46 2.76
CA LEU A 91 -5.20 8.28 2.09
C LEU A 91 -4.34 7.22 2.79
N VAL A 92 -4.31 7.20 4.13
CA VAL A 92 -3.57 6.16 4.88
C VAL A 92 -4.09 4.76 4.58
N VAL A 93 -5.40 4.59 4.45
CA VAL A 93 -6.01 3.29 4.09
C VAL A 93 -5.60 2.89 2.67
N ILE A 94 -5.71 3.80 1.70
CA ILE A 94 -5.37 3.53 0.30
C ILE A 94 -3.86 3.26 0.12
N GLU A 95 -2.99 3.97 0.83
CA GLU A 95 -1.53 3.74 0.79
C GLU A 95 -1.14 2.38 1.41
N ARG A 96 -1.85 1.94 2.45
CA ARG A 96 -1.64 0.60 3.03
C ARG A 96 -2.00 -0.49 2.03
N GLU A 97 -3.11 -0.33 1.33
CA GLU A 97 -3.53 -1.24 0.26
C GLU A 97 -2.53 -1.20 -0.91
N ALA A 98 -2.02 -0.02 -1.30
CA ALA A 98 -0.97 0.09 -2.30
C ALA A 98 0.31 -0.65 -1.91
N LEU A 99 0.71 -0.53 -0.64
CA LEU A 99 1.84 -1.25 -0.08
C LEU A 99 1.59 -2.77 -0.10
N ALA A 100 0.42 -3.23 0.33
CA ALA A 100 0.04 -4.64 0.30
C ALA A 100 0.12 -5.22 -1.13
N ARG A 101 -0.44 -4.50 -2.12
CA ARG A 101 -0.34 -4.89 -3.54
C ARG A 101 1.10 -4.94 -4.03
N ARG A 102 1.96 -4.01 -3.60
CA ARG A 102 3.39 -4.01 -3.95
C ARG A 102 4.17 -5.15 -3.28
N ILE A 103 3.77 -5.57 -2.07
CA ILE A 103 4.29 -6.78 -1.43
C ILE A 103 3.88 -8.01 -2.25
N ASP A 104 2.59 -8.11 -2.59
CA ASP A 104 2.04 -9.26 -3.31
C ASP A 104 2.61 -9.39 -4.72
N SER A 105 2.81 -8.25 -5.41
CA SER A 105 3.48 -8.19 -6.71
C SER A 105 4.99 -8.44 -6.63
N LYS A 106 5.56 -8.50 -5.42
CA LYS A 106 6.99 -8.64 -5.15
C LYS A 106 7.85 -7.53 -5.76
N ASP A 107 7.27 -6.35 -5.98
CA ASP A 107 7.93 -5.22 -6.66
C ASP A 107 8.72 -4.28 -5.70
N LEU A 108 8.75 -4.59 -4.40
CA LEU A 108 9.43 -3.77 -3.38
C LEU A 108 10.96 -3.73 -3.49
N ILE A 109 11.54 -4.71 -4.19
CA ILE A 109 12.90 -4.67 -4.67
C ILE A 109 12.73 -4.81 -6.19
N LYS A 110 13.47 -4.05 -7.00
CA LYS A 110 13.64 -4.42 -8.42
C LYS A 110 14.23 -5.83 -8.43
N THR A 111 13.37 -6.84 -8.46
CA THR A 111 13.73 -8.25 -8.35
C THR A 111 14.76 -8.58 -9.41
N SER A 112 14.63 -7.95 -10.58
CA SER A 112 15.66 -7.90 -11.62
C SER A 112 17.03 -7.45 -11.10
N SER A 113 17.15 -6.28 -10.49
CA SER A 113 18.44 -5.78 -9.98
C SER A 113 19.01 -6.63 -8.85
N ALA A 114 18.17 -7.17 -7.97
CA ALA A 114 18.62 -8.09 -6.93
C ALA A 114 19.11 -9.41 -7.53
N LEU A 115 18.35 -9.99 -8.46
CA LEU A 115 18.74 -11.21 -9.17
C LEU A 115 20.04 -11.02 -9.95
N ASP A 116 20.22 -9.89 -10.62
CA ASP A 116 21.45 -9.58 -11.34
C ASP A 116 22.67 -9.52 -10.40
N ARG A 117 22.53 -8.86 -9.24
CA ARG A 117 23.58 -8.80 -8.22
C ARG A 117 23.87 -10.18 -7.63
N PHE A 118 22.83 -10.96 -7.31
CA PHE A 118 22.97 -12.31 -6.78
C PHE A 118 23.62 -13.25 -7.79
N ASN A 119 23.21 -13.19 -9.06
CA ASN A 119 23.78 -13.99 -10.15
C ASN A 119 25.26 -13.66 -10.35
N ARG A 120 25.64 -12.38 -10.24
CA ARG A 120 27.04 -11.98 -10.29
C ARG A 120 27.86 -12.57 -9.15
N VAL A 121 27.39 -12.44 -7.91
CA VAL A 121 28.08 -12.98 -6.72
C VAL A 121 28.17 -14.51 -6.80
N LEU A 122 27.10 -15.20 -7.21
CA LEU A 122 27.10 -16.66 -7.40
C LEU A 122 28.05 -17.09 -8.53
N GLY A 123 28.15 -16.30 -9.60
CA GLY A 123 29.09 -16.52 -10.68
C GLY A 123 30.54 -16.42 -10.21
N GLU A 124 30.87 -15.39 -9.41
CA GLU A 124 32.19 -15.20 -8.81
C GLU A 124 32.53 -16.36 -7.86
N ILE A 125 31.62 -16.74 -6.95
CA ILE A 125 31.80 -17.89 -6.04
C ILE A 125 32.02 -19.19 -6.82
N LYS A 126 31.25 -19.42 -7.89
CA LYS A 126 31.42 -20.62 -8.74
C LYS A 126 32.79 -20.63 -9.41
N ALA A 127 33.24 -19.51 -9.94
CA ALA A 127 34.55 -19.39 -10.58
C ALA A 127 35.67 -19.71 -9.57
N ASP A 128 35.62 -19.13 -8.37
CA ASP A 128 36.59 -19.38 -7.31
C ASP A 128 36.59 -20.86 -6.88
N LEU A 129 35.41 -21.44 -6.67
CA LEU A 129 35.28 -22.87 -6.32
C LEU A 129 35.84 -23.79 -7.40
N THR A 130 35.69 -23.46 -8.69
CA THR A 130 36.27 -24.24 -9.78
C THR A 130 37.78 -24.09 -9.91
N GLY A 131 38.35 -22.95 -9.50
CA GLY A 131 39.80 -22.73 -9.49
C GLY A 131 40.49 -23.33 -8.26
N LEU A 132 39.75 -23.55 -7.18
CA LEU A 132 40.25 -23.99 -5.88
C LEU A 132 41.09 -25.29 -5.95
N PRO A 133 40.66 -26.37 -6.64
CA PRO A 133 41.43 -27.61 -6.72
C PRO A 133 42.83 -27.42 -7.30
N VAL A 134 42.97 -26.58 -8.32
CA VAL A 134 44.25 -26.30 -8.98
C VAL A 134 45.20 -25.54 -8.06
N GLN A 135 44.66 -24.63 -7.24
CA GLN A 135 45.46 -23.80 -6.34
C GLN A 135 45.98 -24.57 -5.12
N ILE A 136 45.19 -25.49 -4.56
CA ILE A 136 45.53 -26.15 -3.30
C ILE A 136 46.04 -27.59 -3.46
N ALA A 137 45.86 -28.24 -4.62
CA ALA A 137 46.21 -29.66 -4.77
C ALA A 137 47.69 -29.97 -4.46
N SER A 138 48.60 -29.08 -4.85
CA SER A 138 50.04 -29.21 -4.57
C SER A 138 50.39 -29.04 -3.09
N GLN A 139 49.59 -28.28 -2.34
CA GLN A 139 49.77 -28.08 -0.90
C GLN A 139 49.11 -29.21 -0.09
N LEU A 140 47.97 -29.71 -0.56
CA LEU A 140 47.22 -30.77 0.12
C LEU A 140 47.90 -32.14 0.02
N ASN A 141 48.51 -32.44 -1.13
CA ASN A 141 49.29 -33.65 -1.32
C ASN A 141 50.54 -33.38 -2.19
N PRO A 142 51.64 -32.93 -1.57
CA PRO A 142 52.89 -32.65 -2.29
C PRO A 142 53.48 -33.86 -3.01
N ASN A 143 53.24 -35.07 -2.51
CA ASN A 143 53.80 -36.31 -3.06
C ASN A 143 53.02 -36.82 -4.28
N ASN A 144 51.73 -36.49 -4.38
CA ASN A 144 50.90 -36.84 -5.53
C ASN A 144 49.78 -35.79 -5.72
N PRO A 145 50.10 -34.64 -6.32
CA PRO A 145 49.13 -33.57 -6.53
C PRO A 145 48.01 -33.97 -7.50
N GLY A 146 48.29 -34.85 -8.46
CA GLY A 146 47.29 -35.33 -9.43
C GLY A 146 46.15 -36.12 -8.76
N LEU A 147 46.45 -36.89 -7.72
CA LEU A 147 45.43 -37.62 -6.96
C LEU A 147 44.57 -36.66 -6.11
N ALA A 148 45.18 -35.65 -5.50
CA ALA A 148 44.45 -34.63 -4.74
C ALA A 148 43.51 -33.81 -5.63
N LEU A 149 44.00 -33.37 -6.80
CA LEU A 149 43.19 -32.66 -7.79
C LEU A 149 41.98 -33.50 -8.21
N LYS A 150 42.19 -34.76 -8.58
CA LYS A 150 41.11 -35.66 -9.01
C LYS A 150 40.04 -35.88 -7.94
N MET A 151 40.44 -36.02 -6.67
CA MET A 151 39.49 -36.18 -5.56
C MET A 151 38.74 -34.88 -5.27
N LEU A 152 39.42 -33.73 -5.27
CA LEU A 152 38.80 -32.42 -5.08
C LEU A 152 37.80 -32.10 -6.20
N ASP A 153 38.15 -32.33 -7.45
CA ASP A 153 37.24 -32.16 -8.60
C ASP A 153 36.00 -33.06 -8.48
N LYS A 154 36.20 -34.31 -8.07
CA LYS A 154 35.08 -35.26 -7.87
C LYS A 154 34.13 -34.76 -6.77
N HIS A 155 34.66 -34.29 -5.65
CA HIS A 155 33.86 -33.74 -4.56
C HIS A 155 33.17 -32.44 -4.94
N LEU A 156 33.85 -31.54 -5.66
CA LEU A 156 33.29 -30.30 -6.15
C LEU A 156 32.11 -30.57 -7.10
N ASN A 157 32.28 -31.48 -8.07
CA ASN A 157 31.22 -31.84 -9.00
C ASN A 157 30.00 -32.46 -8.29
N ALA A 158 30.21 -33.30 -7.28
CA ALA A 158 29.12 -33.83 -6.47
C ALA A 158 28.37 -32.74 -5.70
N LEU A 159 29.11 -31.76 -5.16
CA LEU A 159 28.55 -30.64 -4.41
C LEU A 159 27.75 -29.70 -5.33
N MET A 160 28.28 -29.37 -6.51
CA MET A 160 27.58 -28.58 -7.54
C MET A 160 26.30 -29.29 -8.01
N THR A 161 26.33 -30.62 -8.17
CA THR A 161 25.16 -31.42 -8.53
C THR A 161 24.11 -31.39 -7.43
N LYS A 162 24.52 -31.49 -6.16
CA LYS A 162 23.62 -31.39 -5.00
C LYS A 162 22.98 -30.00 -4.90
N TRP A 163 23.73 -28.93 -5.16
CA TRP A 163 23.20 -27.57 -5.19
C TRP A 163 22.20 -27.35 -6.33
N ALA A 164 22.49 -27.88 -7.53
CA ALA A 164 21.57 -27.82 -8.66
C ALA A 164 20.26 -28.60 -8.42
N GLN A 165 20.28 -29.64 -7.59
CA GLN A 165 19.08 -30.41 -7.22
C GLN A 165 18.33 -29.80 -6.02
N GLY A 166 19.03 -29.10 -5.12
CA GLY A 166 18.45 -28.48 -3.93
C GLY A 166 17.56 -27.26 -4.21
N THR A 167 17.80 -26.56 -5.31
CA THR A 167 17.01 -25.39 -5.74
C THR A 167 15.55 -25.72 -6.08
N GLY A 168 15.25 -26.97 -6.46
CA GLY A 168 13.87 -27.40 -6.73
C GLY A 168 12.97 -27.38 -5.48
N LYS A 169 13.54 -27.59 -4.29
CA LYS A 169 12.77 -27.68 -3.02
C LYS A 169 12.45 -26.31 -2.41
N THR A 170 13.31 -25.32 -2.63
CA THR A 170 13.14 -23.96 -2.05
C THR A 170 12.08 -23.14 -2.78
N VAL A 171 11.84 -23.43 -4.06
CA VAL A 171 10.80 -22.74 -4.85
C VAL A 171 9.40 -23.08 -4.35
N GLU A 172 9.14 -24.34 -3.97
CA GLU A 172 7.85 -24.75 -3.40
C GLU A 172 7.56 -24.07 -2.05
N GLU A 173 8.58 -23.83 -1.22
CA GLU A 173 8.41 -23.13 0.06
C GLU A 173 8.21 -21.61 -0.11
N MET A 174 8.80 -21.00 -1.14
CA MET A 174 8.64 -19.57 -1.48
C MET A 174 7.27 -19.19 -2.07
N ILE A 175 6.43 -20.16 -2.44
CA ILE A 175 5.07 -19.93 -2.95
C ILE A 175 4.06 -19.74 -1.80
N LYS A 176 4.44 -20.01 -0.53
CA LYS A 176 3.54 -19.80 0.60
C LYS A 176 3.29 -18.29 0.79
N PRO A 177 2.03 -17.83 0.80
CA PRO A 177 1.70 -16.42 0.96
C PRO A 177 2.19 -15.94 2.33
N ILE A 178 2.99 -14.87 2.33
CA ILE A 178 3.46 -14.20 3.55
C ILE A 178 2.24 -13.56 4.20
N ARG A 179 1.75 -14.14 5.30
CA ARG A 179 0.66 -13.57 6.09
C ARG A 179 1.18 -12.35 6.85
N THR A 180 0.99 -11.16 6.30
CA THR A 180 1.20 -9.90 7.01
C THR A 180 -0.05 -9.55 7.82
N SER A 181 -0.30 -10.25 8.93
CA SER A 181 -1.30 -9.75 9.88
C SER A 181 -0.71 -8.54 10.62
N ALA A 182 -1.07 -7.33 10.20
CA ALA A 182 -0.76 -6.09 10.93
C ALA A 182 -1.99 -5.63 11.76
N PRO A 183 -1.79 -4.86 12.84
CA PRO A 183 -2.80 -4.61 13.88
C PRO A 183 -4.01 -3.84 13.35
N SER A 184 -5.20 -4.13 13.91
CA SER A 184 -6.46 -3.49 13.51
C SER A 184 -6.44 -1.97 13.74
N ILE A 185 -7.08 -1.25 12.82
CA ILE A 185 -7.25 0.22 12.84
C ILE A 185 -8.05 0.69 14.06
N ASP A 186 -8.83 -0.18 14.70
CA ASP A 186 -9.63 0.14 15.89
C ASP A 186 -8.78 0.50 17.12
N ALA A 187 -7.49 0.17 17.13
CA ALA A 187 -6.57 0.57 18.19
C ALA A 187 -6.18 2.06 18.18
N MET A 188 -6.64 2.84 17.18
CA MET A 188 -6.24 4.25 16.97
C MET A 188 -7.37 5.27 17.22
N GLY A 189 -8.40 4.91 18.00
CA GLY A 189 -9.32 5.89 18.57
C GLY A 189 -10.76 5.42 18.69
N GLY A 190 -11.10 4.86 19.85
CA GLY A 190 -12.47 4.54 20.23
C GLY A 190 -12.59 4.25 21.71
N GLU A 191 -12.78 5.31 22.51
CA GLU A 191 -13.29 5.39 23.90
C GLU A 191 -12.99 6.86 24.32
N ASP A 192 -13.94 7.74 24.63
CA ASP A 192 -14.99 7.60 25.62
C ASP A 192 -16.32 8.22 25.16
N ALA A 193 -17.37 7.41 25.03
CA ALA A 193 -18.74 7.89 25.16
C ALA A 193 -19.09 7.80 26.65
N HIS A 194 -19.08 8.94 27.33
CA HIS A 194 -19.54 9.07 28.71
C HIS A 194 -21.07 8.95 28.73
N GLU A 195 -21.58 7.76 29.11
CA GLU A 195 -22.97 7.60 29.52
C GLU A 195 -23.15 8.25 30.90
N PRO A 196 -24.11 9.18 31.07
CA PRO A 196 -24.51 9.61 32.41
C PRO A 196 -25.40 8.52 33.03
N GLU A 197 -24.94 7.94 34.14
CA GLU A 197 -25.75 7.10 35.01
C GLU A 197 -26.90 7.93 35.60
N ASP A 198 -28.13 7.49 35.34
CA ASP A 198 -29.34 7.92 36.05
C ASP A 198 -29.29 7.36 37.48
N ASP A 199 -28.85 8.17 38.44
CA ASP A 199 -29.07 7.90 39.85
C ASP A 199 -30.49 8.34 40.25
N ALA A 200 -31.37 7.36 40.32
CA ALA A 200 -32.62 7.44 41.06
C ALA A 200 -32.37 7.14 42.54
N GLU A 201 -32.61 8.13 43.42
CA GLU A 201 -33.34 7.99 44.71
C GLU A 201 -33.64 9.37 45.32
#